data_AF-A0A1F2QQ68-F1
#
_entry.id   AF-A0A1F2QQ68-F1
#
_cell.length_a   1.000
_cell.length_b   1.000
_cell.length_c   1.000
_cell.angle_alpha   90.00
_cell.angle_beta   90.00
_cell.angle_gamma   90.00
#
_symmetry.space_group_name_H-M   'P 1'
#
loop_
_entity.id
_entity.type
_entity.pdbx_description
1 polymer ?
#
loop_
_entity_poly.entity_id
_entity_poly.type
_entity_poly.pdbx_seq_one_letter_code
_entity_poly.pdbx_strand_id
1 'polypeptide(L)'
;MALEVPRRPEFLSILRDVSGRIAELAGFRGAEARELAGDVEEAARRAMRGVVRGTDQASVELRLEYRGSEFRAELVDNGAGRPSRLVRRKRGAS
;
A
#
# COMPACT_ATOMS: atom_id res chain seq x y z
N MET A 1 -1.77 8.19 -7.60
CA MET A 1 -1.70 6.97 -8.45
C MET A 1 -2.56 5.90 -7.80
N ALA A 2 -3.20 5.04 -8.58
CA ALA A 2 -3.89 3.85 -8.10
C ALA A 2 -3.35 2.60 -8.80
N LEU A 3 -3.18 1.51 -8.06
CA LEU A 3 -2.78 0.21 -8.56
C LEU A 3 -3.78 -0.83 -8.07
N GLU A 4 -4.45 -1.52 -8.99
CA GLU A 4 -5.35 -2.61 -8.65
C GLU A 4 -4.63 -3.95 -8.85
N VAL A 5 -4.67 -4.81 -7.84
CA VAL A 5 -4.11 -6.16 -7.91
C VAL A 5 -5.15 -7.20 -7.47
N PRO A 6 -5.09 -8.43 -8.00
CA PRO A 6 -5.88 -9.52 -7.46
C PRO A 6 -5.57 -9.72 -5.97
N ARG A 7 -6.58 -10.12 -5.20
CA ARG A 7 -6.45 -10.42 -3.77
C ARG A 7 -5.75 -11.76 -3.53
N ARG A 8 -4.51 -11.89 -4.02
CA ARG A 8 -3.68 -13.09 -3.88
C ARG A 8 -2.33 -12.73 -3.24
N PRO A 9 -1.83 -13.53 -2.28
CA PRO A 9 -0.56 -13.27 -1.60
C PRO A 9 0.65 -13.09 -2.53
N GLU A 10 0.62 -13.70 -3.72
CA GLU A 10 1.67 -13.56 -4.74
C GLU A 10 1.89 -12.12 -5.23
N PHE A 11 0.90 -11.22 -5.07
CA PHE A 11 1.02 -9.81 -5.45
C PHE A 11 1.57 -8.91 -4.34
N LEU A 12 1.80 -9.43 -3.13
CA LEU A 12 2.31 -8.62 -2.01
C LEU A 12 3.69 -8.01 -2.30
N SER A 13 4.57 -8.75 -2.98
CA SER A 13 5.88 -8.27 -3.39
C SER A 13 5.79 -7.09 -4.36
N ILE A 14 4.89 -7.15 -5.35
CA ILE A 14 4.64 -6.04 -6.27
C ILE A 14 4.15 -4.79 -5.54
N LEU A 15 3.23 -4.93 -4.58
CA LEU A 15 2.73 -3.78 -3.81
C LEU A 15 3.86 -3.13 -2.99
N ARG A 16 4.74 -3.94 -2.40
CA ARG A 16 5.94 -3.46 -1.71
C ARG A 16 6.89 -2.73 -2.66
N ASP A 17 7.24 -3.34 -3.79
CA ASP A 17 8.23 -2.78 -4.72
C ASP A 17 7.75 -1.47 -5.33
N VAL A 18 6.48 -1.41 -5.75
CA VAL A 18 5.87 -0.20 -6.29
C VAL A 18 5.81 0.90 -5.21
N SER A 19 5.33 0.58 -4.01
CA SER A 19 5.24 1.59 -2.94
C SER A 19 6.62 2.11 -2.51
N GLY A 20 7.63 1.26 -2.44
CA GLY A 20 9.02 1.64 -2.19
C GLY A 20 9.55 2.58 -3.26
N ARG A 21 9.33 2.26 -4.54
CA ARG A 21 9.77 3.11 -5.65
C ARG A 21 9.08 4.47 -5.67
N ILE A 22 7.78 4.52 -5.36
CA ILE A 22 7.05 5.78 -5.26
C ILE A 22 7.52 6.59 -4.04
N ALA A 23 7.82 5.94 -2.91
CA ALA A 23 8.40 6.61 -1.75
C ALA A 23 9.78 7.22 -2.08
N GLU A 24 10.63 6.52 -2.84
CA GLU A 24 11.90 7.06 -3.34
C GLU A 24 11.70 8.28 -4.26
N LEU A 25 10.76 8.20 -5.20
CA LEU A 25 10.41 9.33 -6.08
C LEU A 25 9.84 10.51 -5.29
N ALA A 26 9.16 10.25 -4.19
CA ALA A 26 8.70 11.22 -3.21
C ALA A 26 9.83 11.74 -2.30
N GLY A 27 11.08 11.28 -2.48
CA GLY A 27 12.25 11.75 -1.74
C GLY A 27 12.42 11.16 -0.34
N PHE A 28 11.69 10.10 0.01
CA PHE A 28 12.05 9.24 1.14
C PHE A 28 13.29 8.43 0.74
N ARG A 29 14.28 8.26 1.62
CA ARG A 29 15.57 7.67 1.23
C ARG A 29 15.93 6.43 2.04
N GLY A 30 16.57 5.48 1.38
CA GLY A 30 17.23 4.33 2.02
C GLY A 30 16.29 3.53 2.91
N ALA A 31 16.58 3.48 4.21
CA ALA A 31 15.80 2.75 5.19
C ALA A 31 14.34 3.23 5.28
N GLU A 32 14.09 4.53 5.15
CA GLU A 32 12.75 5.10 5.33
C GLU A 32 11.78 4.66 4.22
N ALA A 33 12.25 4.61 2.97
CA ALA A 33 11.46 4.11 1.85
C ALA A 33 11.18 2.60 1.99
N ARG A 34 12.15 1.83 2.50
CA ARG A 34 11.99 0.38 2.75
C ARG A 34 11.02 0.08 3.88
N GLU A 35 11.05 0.86 4.96
CA GLU A 35 10.08 0.78 6.05
C GLU A 35 8.67 1.07 5.53
N LEU A 36 8.50 2.15 4.76
CA LEU A 36 7.21 2.50 4.15
C LEU A 36 6.66 1.39 3.27
N ALA A 37 7.52 0.80 2.44
CA ALA A 37 7.14 -0.33 1.60
C ALA A 37 6.73 -1.56 2.41
N GLY A 38 7.43 -1.85 3.51
CA GLY A 38 7.07 -2.93 4.44
C GLY A 38 5.74 -2.69 5.16
N ASP A 39 5.48 -1.45 5.58
CA ASP A 39 4.21 -1.05 6.18
C ASP A 39 3.03 -1.25 5.21
N VAL A 40 3.22 -0.92 3.93
CA VAL A 40 2.23 -1.16 2.87
C VAL A 40 2.02 -2.65 2.63
N GLU A 41 3.10 -3.44 2.56
CA GLU A 41 3.02 -4.91 2.40
C GLU A 41 2.21 -5.55 3.53
N GLU A 42 2.49 -5.18 4.78
CA GLU A 42 1.81 -5.74 5.94
C GLU A 42 0.34 -5.30 6.01
N ALA A 43 0.03 -4.04 5.65
CA ALA A 43 -1.34 -3.57 5.51
C ALA A 43 -2.11 -4.34 4.42
N ALA A 44 -1.48 -4.57 3.26
CA ALA A 44 -2.05 -5.36 2.17
C ALA A 44 -2.27 -6.82 2.59
N ARG A 45 -1.31 -7.42 3.30
CA ARG A 45 -1.44 -8.78 3.82
C ARG A 45 -2.64 -8.92 4.73
N ARG A 46 -2.90 -7.95 5.61
CA ARG A 46 -4.09 -7.93 6.48
C ARG A 46 -5.38 -7.82 5.68
N ALA A 47 -5.41 -6.94 4.68
CA ALA A 47 -6.56 -6.80 3.78
C ALA A 47 -6.83 -8.12 3.02
N MET A 48 -5.78 -8.79 2.55
CA MET A 48 -5.89 -10.05 1.81
C MET A 48 -6.23 -11.26 2.69
N ARG A 49 -5.96 -11.26 4.01
CA ARG A 49 -6.27 -12.42 4.90
C ARG A 49 -7.76 -12.72 5.05
N GLY A 50 -8.65 -11.75 4.78
CA GLY A 50 -10.10 -11.91 4.91
C GLY A 50 -10.83 -12.62 3.76
N VAL A 51 -10.12 -13.39 2.89
CA VAL A 51 -10.76 -14.08 1.76
C VAL A 51 -11.72 -15.14 2.28
N VAL A 52 -13.00 -14.80 2.28
CA VAL A 52 -14.11 -15.75 2.38
C VAL A 52 -14.17 -16.50 1.04
N ARG A 53 -14.23 -17.84 1.09
CA ARG A 53 -14.35 -18.72 -0.09
C ARG A 53 -15.42 -18.17 -1.05
N GLY A 54 -15.08 -18.05 -2.34
CA GLY A 54 -16.00 -17.63 -3.41
C GLY A 54 -15.77 -16.22 -3.97
N THR A 55 -14.71 -15.52 -3.56
CA THR A 55 -14.35 -14.17 -4.07
C THR A 55 -13.15 -14.21 -5.01
N ASP A 56 -13.15 -15.15 -5.96
CA ASP A 56 -12.03 -15.38 -6.89
C ASP A 56 -11.78 -14.21 -7.86
N GLN A 57 -12.70 -13.24 -7.91
CA GLN A 57 -12.58 -11.97 -8.64
C GLN A 57 -12.29 -10.76 -7.72
N ALA A 58 -12.07 -10.94 -6.42
CA ALA A 58 -11.78 -9.81 -5.55
C ALA A 58 -10.41 -9.21 -5.84
N SER A 59 -10.38 -7.89 -5.91
CA SER A 59 -9.19 -7.08 -6.07
C SER A 59 -8.99 -6.14 -4.89
N VAL A 60 -7.74 -5.72 -4.71
CA VAL A 60 -7.36 -4.67 -3.78
C VAL A 60 -6.81 -3.51 -4.60
N GLU A 61 -7.36 -2.33 -4.39
CA GLU A 61 -6.85 -1.08 -4.95
C GLU A 61 -5.92 -0.40 -3.94
N LEU A 62 -4.66 -0.22 -4.31
CA LEU A 62 -3.69 0.60 -3.58
C LEU A 62 -3.66 2.00 -4.19
N ARG A 63 -4.14 2.99 -3.43
CA ARG A 63 -4.06 4.41 -3.75
C ARG A 63 -2.86 5.04 -3.07
N LEU A 64 -1.93 5.54 -3.87
CA LEU A 64 -0.75 6.25 -3.41
C LEU A 64 -0.87 7.73 -3.74
N GLU A 65 -0.73 8.55 -2.72
CA GLU A 65 -0.75 10.01 -2.82
C GLU A 65 0.49 10.58 -2.14
N TYR A 66 1.14 11.52 -2.81
CA TYR A 66 2.28 12.25 -2.25
C TYR A 66 2.02 13.74 -2.34
N ARG A 67 2.16 14.42 -1.19
CA ARG A 67 1.97 15.87 -1.03
C ARG A 67 3.19 16.49 -0.34
N GLY A 68 4.32 16.55 -1.04
CA GLY A 68 5.55 17.25 -0.61
C GLY A 68 6.25 16.66 0.62
N SER A 69 5.65 16.75 1.79
CA SER A 69 6.14 16.15 3.03
C SER A 69 5.32 14.92 3.47
N GLU A 70 4.17 14.67 2.86
CA GLU A 70 3.28 13.58 3.25
C GLU A 70 3.19 12.51 2.16
N PHE A 71 3.37 11.25 2.54
CA PHE A 71 3.07 10.07 1.76
C PHE A 71 1.86 9.37 2.37
N ARG A 72 0.84 9.14 1.55
CA ARG A 72 -0.38 8.45 1.94
C ARG A 72 -0.53 7.22 1.06
N ALA A 73 -0.76 6.08 1.71
CA ALA A 73 -1.16 4.85 1.08
C ALA A 73 -2.53 4.42 1.63
N GLU A 74 -3.48 4.16 0.75
CA GLU A 74 -4.80 3.69 1.12
C GLU A 74 -5.10 2.41 0.35
N LEU A 75 -5.46 1.37 1.07
CA LEU A 75 -5.84 0.07 0.53
C LEU A 75 -7.34 -0.06 0.60
N VAL A 76 -7.98 -0.21 -0.55
CA VAL A 76 -9.42 -0.39 -0.69
C VAL A 76 -9.65 -1.82 -1.16
N ASP A 77 -10.38 -2.62 -0.39
CA ASP A 77 -10.82 -3.96 -0.79
C ASP A 77 -12.15 -3.83 -1.54
N ASN A 78 -12.15 -4.16 -2.83
CA ASN A 78 -13.33 -4.02 -3.69
C ASN A 78 -14.39 -5.11 -3.45
N GLY A 79 -14.14 -6.09 -2.55
CA GLY A 79 -14.99 -7.26 -2.36
C GLY A 79 -15.92 -7.27 -1.14
N ALA A 80 -15.71 -6.41 -0.12
CA ALA A 80 -16.52 -6.24 1.11
C ALA A 80 -15.70 -5.70 2.31
N GLY A 81 -14.39 -5.52 2.16
CA GLY A 81 -13.50 -5.10 3.25
C GLY A 81 -13.57 -3.60 3.55
N ARG A 82 -13.34 -3.22 4.80
CA ARG A 82 -13.15 -1.82 5.18
C ARG A 82 -11.83 -1.29 4.59
N PRO A 83 -11.78 -0.07 4.04
CA PRO A 83 -10.54 0.52 3.58
C PRO A 83 -9.57 0.67 4.75
N SER A 84 -8.29 0.40 4.50
CA SER A 84 -7.19 0.61 5.44
C SER A 84 -6.34 1.77 4.96
N ARG A 85 -6.06 2.73 5.85
CA ARG A 85 -5.31 3.94 5.50
C ARG A 85 -4.02 4.02 6.30
N LEU A 86 -2.91 4.15 5.58
CA LEU A 86 -1.58 4.45 6.08
C LEU A 86 -1.20 5.88 5.68
N VAL A 87 -0.75 6.69 6.65
CA VAL A 87 -0.23 8.03 6.39
C VAL A 87 1.13 8.15 7.05
N ARG A 88 2.14 8.56 6.30
CA ARG A 88 3.50 8.80 6.76
C ARG A 88 3.95 10.21 6.36
N ARG A 89 4.52 10.95 7.31
CA ARG A 89 5.10 12.28 7.06
C ARG A 89 6.61 12.20 7.15
N LYS A 90 7.33 12.94 6.30
CA LYS A 90 8.78 13.12 6.40
C LYS A 90 9.12 13.73 7.76
N ARG A 91 10.12 13.16 8.44
CA ARG A 91 10.64 13.77 9.68
C ARG A 91 11.33 15.10 9.34
N GLY A 92 10.98 16.18 10.06
CA GLY A 92 11.60 17.50 9.90
C GLY A 92 10.91 18.46 8.93
N ALA A 93 9.72 18.12 8.43
CA ALA A 93 8.87 19.09 7.73
C ALA A 93 8.09 19.93 8.77
N SER A 94 8.71 21.01 9.24
CA SER A 94 8.04 22.12 9.92
C SER A 94 7.80 23.27 8.94
#